data_AF-A0A961IZJ9-F1
#
_entry.id   AF-A0A961IZJ9-F1
#
_cell.length_a   1.000
_cell.length_b   1.000
_cell.length_c   1.000
_cell.angle_alpha   90.00
_cell.angle_beta   90.00
_cell.angle_gamma   90.00
#
_symmetry.space_group_name_H-M   'P 1'
#
loop_
_entity.id
_entity.type
_entity.pdbx_description
1 polymer ?
#
loop_
_entity_poly.entity_id
_entity_poly.type
_entity_poly.pdbx_seq_one_letter_code
_entity_poly.pdbx_strand_id
1 'polypeptide(L)'
;MFGRLIGALSPGEDEDGDLEIPALSGDPVAMPPPGMLNLRRMRVEDVMLPKAEIVSVAEDISKDDLVEVFRSSGLTRLPVFRGTLD
;
A
#
# COMPACT_ATOMS: atom_id res chain seq x y z
N MET A 1 -19.27 33.80 -21.17
CA MET A 1 -20.47 34.10 -20.35
C MET A 1 -21.35 32.86 -20.39
N PHE A 2 -21.35 32.12 -19.28
CA PHE A 2 -22.24 31.05 -18.79
C PHE A 2 -23.32 30.37 -19.66
N GLY A 3 -23.38 29.03 -19.54
CA GLY A 3 -24.60 28.20 -19.63
C GLY A 3 -24.49 27.06 -20.65
N ARG A 4 -24.70 25.77 -20.35
CA ARG A 4 -25.52 25.13 -19.32
C ARG A 4 -24.97 23.73 -19.03
N LEU A 5 -25.02 23.36 -17.76
CA LEU A 5 -24.43 22.17 -17.13
C LEU A 5 -25.54 21.34 -16.43
N ILE A 6 -26.74 21.23 -17.00
CA ILE A 6 -27.87 20.61 -16.30
C ILE A 6 -28.59 19.64 -17.24
N GLY A 7 -28.15 18.38 -17.20
CA GLY A 7 -28.89 17.25 -17.76
C GLY A 7 -28.68 15.94 -16.98
N ALA A 8 -27.90 15.97 -15.90
CA ALA A 8 -27.45 14.77 -15.20
C ALA A 8 -28.09 14.61 -13.82
N LEU A 9 -29.37 14.94 -13.65
CA LEU A 9 -30.18 14.52 -12.49
C LEU A 9 -31.68 14.53 -12.86
N SER A 10 -32.24 13.37 -13.20
CA SER A 10 -33.68 13.11 -12.96
C SER A 10 -33.79 11.73 -12.30
N PRO A 11 -34.25 11.66 -11.05
CA PRO A 11 -34.41 10.40 -10.33
C PRO A 11 -35.82 9.83 -10.53
N GLY A 12 -35.88 8.53 -10.78
CA GLY A 12 -37.05 7.70 -10.56
C GLY A 12 -37.98 7.58 -11.76
N GLU A 13 -38.00 6.39 -12.34
CA GLU A 13 -39.23 5.68 -12.72
C GLU A 13 -38.84 4.20 -12.94
N ASP A 14 -39.40 3.35 -12.08
CA ASP A 14 -39.32 1.90 -12.19
C ASP A 14 -40.08 1.46 -13.46
N GLU A 15 -39.37 1.02 -14.49
CA GLU A 15 -39.97 0.29 -15.61
C GLU A 15 -39.14 -0.98 -15.87
N ASP A 16 -39.75 -2.12 -15.52
CA ASP A 16 -39.35 -3.46 -15.95
C ASP A 16 -39.13 -3.48 -17.46
N GLY A 17 -37.87 -3.56 -17.88
CA GLY A 17 -37.47 -3.68 -19.27
C GLY A 17 -36.23 -4.55 -19.37
N ASP A 18 -36.40 -5.73 -19.94
CA ASP A 18 -35.36 -6.74 -20.17
C ASP A 18 -34.02 -6.11 -20.59
N LEU A 19 -33.03 -6.19 -19.70
CA LEU A 19 -31.68 -5.74 -20.00
C LEU A 19 -31.01 -6.77 -20.91
N GLU A 20 -31.05 -6.52 -22.23
CA GLU A 20 -30.13 -7.15 -23.17
C GLU A 20 -28.70 -6.89 -22.70
N ILE A 21 -28.01 -7.93 -22.22
CA ILE A 21 -26.58 -7.86 -21.91
C ILE A 21 -25.84 -7.80 -23.25
N PRO A 22 -25.20 -6.67 -23.62
CA PRO A 22 -24.42 -6.61 -24.85
C PRO A 22 -23.25 -7.58 -24.71
N ALA A 23 -23.08 -8.44 -25.71
CA ALA A 23 -22.00 -9.41 -25.78
C ALA A 23 -20.65 -8.75 -25.44
N LEU A 24 -19.93 -9.36 -24.49
CA LEU A 24 -18.62 -8.93 -24.01
C LEU A 24 -17.62 -8.90 -25.19
N SER A 25 -17.48 -7.74 -25.82
CA SER A 25 -16.31 -7.41 -26.64
C SER A 25 -15.08 -7.58 -25.76
N GLY A 26 -14.20 -8.50 -26.14
CA GLY A 26 -13.02 -8.94 -25.40
C GLY A 26 -11.90 -7.91 -25.35
N ASP A 27 -12.20 -6.66 -24.95
CA ASP A 27 -11.16 -5.75 -24.51
C ASP A 27 -10.60 -6.28 -23.18
N PRO A 28 -9.28 -6.50 -23.07
CA PRO A 28 -8.69 -6.87 -21.79
C PRO A 28 -9.01 -5.74 -20.81
N VAL A 29 -9.89 -6.04 -19.84
CA VAL A 29 -10.22 -5.10 -18.77
C VAL A 29 -8.89 -4.81 -18.09
N ALA A 30 -8.33 -3.63 -18.38
CA ALA A 30 -7.11 -3.17 -17.76
C ALA A 30 -7.35 -3.19 -16.25
N MET A 31 -6.72 -4.13 -15.54
CA MET A 31 -6.84 -4.17 -14.10
C MET A 31 -6.32 -2.84 -13.57
N PRO A 32 -7.13 -2.10 -12.79
CA PRO A 32 -6.68 -0.85 -12.20
C PRO A 32 -5.37 -1.09 -11.44
N PRO A 33 -4.40 -0.17 -11.51
CA PRO A 33 -3.16 -0.31 -10.77
C PRO A 33 -3.48 -0.56 -9.28
N PRO A 34 -2.74 -1.46 -8.61
CA PRO A 34 -3.02 -1.82 -7.23
C PRO A 34 -3.04 -0.56 -6.35
N GLY A 35 -4.23 -0.21 -5.89
CA GLY A 35 -4.46 0.88 -4.93
C GLY A 35 -4.52 0.35 -3.50
N MET A 36 -5.11 1.13 -2.59
CA MET A 36 -5.27 0.75 -1.18
C MET A 36 -5.98 -0.59 -0.95
N LEU A 37 -6.86 -1.02 -1.88
CA LEU A 37 -7.50 -2.34 -1.87
C LEU A 37 -6.51 -3.51 -1.87
N ASN A 38 -5.29 -3.32 -2.40
CA ASN A 38 -4.25 -4.34 -2.39
C ASN A 38 -3.73 -4.64 -0.98
N LEU A 39 -3.64 -3.62 -0.11
CA LEU A 39 -3.13 -3.77 1.25
C LEU A 39 -3.94 -4.77 2.08
N ARG A 40 -5.25 -4.92 1.82
CA ARG A 40 -6.11 -5.91 2.50
C ARG A 40 -5.74 -7.35 2.16
N ARG A 41 -5.08 -7.58 1.03
CA ARG A 41 -4.69 -8.90 0.53
C ARG A 41 -3.22 -9.22 0.80
N MET A 42 -2.41 -8.20 1.11
CA MET A 42 -1.00 -8.36 1.44
C MET A 42 -0.84 -8.85 2.89
N ARG A 43 0.11 -9.75 3.09
CA ARG A 43 0.55 -10.20 4.42
C ARG A 43 1.72 -9.34 4.89
N VAL A 44 2.10 -9.48 6.16
CA VAL A 44 3.26 -8.76 6.71
C VAL A 44 4.54 -9.20 6.00
N GLU A 45 4.64 -10.48 5.66
CA GLU A 45 5.80 -11.06 4.98
C GLU A 45 6.01 -10.47 3.59
N ASP A 46 4.96 -9.99 2.93
CA ASP A 46 5.02 -9.39 1.59
C ASP A 46 5.60 -7.96 1.61
N VAL A 47 5.68 -7.33 2.79
CA VAL A 47 6.13 -5.93 2.96
C VAL A 47 7.26 -5.77 3.98
N MET A 48 7.60 -6.82 4.72
CA MET A 48 8.65 -6.77 5.74
C MET A 48 10.05 -6.64 5.12
N LEU A 49 10.96 -6.04 5.88
CA LEU A 49 12.39 -6.07 5.55
C LEU A 49 13.00 -7.40 6.03
N PRO A 50 13.73 -8.17 5.19
CA PRO A 50 14.38 -9.39 5.61
C PRO A 50 15.39 -9.15 6.74
N LYS A 51 15.57 -10.13 7.64
CA LYS A 51 16.49 -10.03 8.79
C LYS A 51 17.92 -9.64 8.39
N ALA A 52 18.43 -10.19 7.28
CA ALA A 52 19.78 -9.90 6.80
C ALA A 52 19.96 -8.45 6.32
N GLU A 53 18.86 -7.73 6.07
CA GLU A 53 18.85 -6.37 5.54
C GLU A 53 18.56 -5.31 6.62
N ILE A 54 18.20 -5.71 7.85
CA ILE A 54 17.90 -4.75 8.92
C ILE A 54 19.18 -4.17 9.53
N VAL A 55 19.22 -2.85 9.70
CA VAL A 55 20.24 -2.20 10.54
C VAL A 55 19.88 -2.45 12.00
N SER A 56 20.73 -3.17 12.72
CA SER A 56 20.53 -3.50 14.13
C SER A 56 21.83 -3.32 14.93
N VAL A 57 21.70 -3.26 16.25
CA VAL A 57 22.82 -3.05 17.18
C VAL A 57 22.86 -4.15 18.23
N ALA A 58 24.05 -4.50 18.69
CA ALA A 58 24.24 -5.45 19.79
C ALA A 58 23.79 -4.83 21.13
N GLU A 59 23.39 -5.66 22.09
CA GLU A 59 22.95 -5.19 23.42
C GLU A 59 24.05 -4.51 24.24
N ASP A 60 25.30 -4.81 23.95
CA ASP A 60 26.49 -4.31 24.64
C ASP A 60 27.19 -3.16 23.89
N ILE A 61 26.56 -2.60 22.85
CA ILE A 61 27.09 -1.46 22.10
C ILE A 61 27.36 -0.25 23.00
N SER A 62 28.46 0.47 22.73
CA SER A 62 28.77 1.70 23.43
C SER A 62 27.78 2.82 23.09
N LYS A 63 27.62 3.79 23.98
CA LYS A 63 26.74 4.94 23.74
C LYS A 63 27.17 5.77 22.52
N ASP A 64 28.48 5.97 22.36
CA ASP A 64 29.01 6.81 21.30
C ASP A 64 28.81 6.15 19.93
N ASP A 65 29.05 4.84 19.83
CA ASP A 65 28.80 4.06 18.61
C ASP A 65 27.29 4.02 18.29
N LEU A 66 26.43 3.86 19.29
CA LEU A 66 24.98 3.88 19.10
C LEU A 66 24.48 5.21 18.51
N VAL A 67 25.01 6.33 19.02
CA VAL A 67 24.67 7.67 18.49
C VAL A 67 25.11 7.78 17.03
N GLU A 68 26.28 7.25 16.67
CA GLU A 68 26.77 7.28 15.29
C GLU A 68 25.90 6.45 14.35
N VAL A 69 25.45 5.25 14.78
CA VAL A 69 24.52 4.43 13.99
C VAL A 69 23.19 5.15 13.76
N PHE A 70 22.64 5.83 14.77
CA PHE A 70 21.42 6.63 14.60
C PHE A 70 21.60 7.77 13.59
N ARG A 71 22.71 8.50 13.66
CA ARG A 71 22.99 9.65 12.78
C ARG A 71 23.21 9.24 11.33
N SER A 72 23.90 8.12 11.12
CA SER A 72 24.23 7.61 9.77
C SER A 72 23.07 6.87 9.11
N SER A 73 22.25 6.13 9.87
CA SER A 73 21.12 5.37 9.33
C SER A 73 19.89 6.23 9.03
N GLY A 74 19.70 7.34 9.76
CA GLY A 74 18.49 8.17 9.66
C GLY A 74 17.21 7.47 10.16
N LEU A 75 17.35 6.32 10.83
CA LEU A 75 16.22 5.56 11.38
C LEU A 75 15.80 6.12 12.74
N THR A 76 14.50 6.12 13.02
CA THR A 76 13.98 6.56 14.33
C THR A 76 13.99 5.45 15.38
N ARG A 77 14.20 4.19 14.95
CA ARG A 77 14.20 3.00 15.80
C ARG A 77 15.24 2.02 15.27
N LEU A 78 15.97 1.39 16.19
CA LEU A 78 16.94 0.35 15.88
C LEU A 78 16.61 -0.88 16.72
N PRO A 79 16.41 -2.06 16.10
CA PRO A 79 16.35 -3.32 16.82
C PRO A 79 17.65 -3.58 17.57
N VAL A 80 17.54 -4.08 18.80
CA VAL A 80 18.67 -4.48 19.64
C VAL A 80 18.66 -6.01 19.74
N PHE A 81 19.79 -6.66 19.47
CA PHE A 81 19.92 -8.13 19.55
C PHE A 81 20.89 -8.57 20.65
N ARG A 82 20.72 -9.81 21.10
CA ARG A 82 21.63 -10.52 22.02
C ARG A 82 22.19 -11.75 21.32
N GLY A 83 23.51 -11.94 21.36
CA GLY A 83 24.16 -13.08 20.71
C GLY A 83 24.31 -12.88 19.20
N THR A 84 23.84 -13.84 18.39
CA THR A 84 23.90 -13.76 16.92
C THR A 84 22.58 -13.31 16.33
N LEU A 85 22.65 -12.48 15.29
CA LEU A 85 21.50 -12.07 14.48
C LEU A 85 21.16 -13.20 13.49
N ASP A 86 20.58 -14.29 13.98
CA ASP A 86 20.00 -15.42 13.21
C ASP A 86 18.46 -15.30 13.18
#